data_AF-A0A820Z5B4-F1
#
_entry.id   AF-A0A820Z5B4-F1
#
_cell.length_a   1.000
_cell.length_b   1.000
_cell.length_c   1.000
_cell.angle_alpha   90.00
_cell.angle_beta   90.00
_cell.angle_gamma   90.00
#
_symmetry.space_group_name_H-M   'P 1'
#
loop_
_entity.id
_entity.type
_entity.pdbx_description
1 polymer ?
#
loop_
_entity_poly.entity_id
_entity_poly.type
_entity_poly.pdbx_seq_one_letter_code
_entity_poly.pdbx_strand_id
1 'polypeptide(L)'
;MSMSFKPQNTKVAATKRIIRDLKDLNKLPIPGLGVTCPDESNPFVLHCNVLINDGPYHGIMIHLILRIPEDYPLTGPAGNIAPGLEFDSRYHGHIHEDYRNGHALCNDLLTNYASYFRAIDGGTIKQASGWSPGYTLSTALLQIVTFFADPDLSFKPSSESIAHLRGMVKNFTCTTCGHSYANPNPAIIGYNEKKSDEKQTKEETMLKKEEEEELLKSKRELMEKLTCGVTKQNVIEDKICLGYPLLVTRDNRGRLWPEIVLELISYDAYVAEIQKSGGEKLDFYENLKFRSVTGADYNHWLPLYINWNHFQQGQTIIQNSISVIYNGTAQGGARYDFMPYMALSVLTTLMNKSAVRLFNGQMYESTQAIEAYCHFLRLLMHFIDLFPALDYRINQIVEKFTTALDGRNKKVVPDIGEFLIQIAL
;
A
#
# COMPACT_ATOMS: atom_id res chain seq x y z
N MET A 1 28.51 17.29 -26.62
CA MET A 1 28.42 17.60 -25.18
C MET A 1 26.98 17.38 -24.75
N SER A 2 26.70 16.22 -24.15
CA SER A 2 25.38 15.87 -23.62
C SER A 2 25.17 16.60 -22.28
N MET A 3 24.29 17.60 -22.26
CA MET A 3 23.78 18.14 -21.01
C MET A 3 22.86 17.11 -20.39
N SER A 4 23.38 16.41 -19.39
CA SER A 4 22.60 15.61 -18.44
C SER A 4 21.61 16.53 -17.74
N PHE A 5 20.33 16.38 -18.04
CA PHE A 5 19.24 16.92 -17.24
C PHE A 5 19.23 16.16 -15.90
N LYS A 6 19.86 16.72 -14.86
CA LYS A 6 19.63 16.26 -13.49
C LYS A 6 18.34 16.90 -12.98
N PRO A 7 17.31 16.12 -12.61
CA PRO A 7 16.02 16.71 -12.24
C PRO A 7 16.09 17.26 -10.82
N GLN A 8 16.19 18.59 -10.67
CA GLN A 8 15.94 19.28 -9.39
C GLN A 8 14.54 18.97 -8.80
N ASN A 9 13.64 18.40 -9.60
CA ASN A 9 12.25 18.12 -9.24
C ASN A 9 12.06 16.84 -8.40
N THR A 10 12.98 15.86 -8.47
CA THR A 10 12.84 14.59 -7.73
C THR A 10 13.11 14.75 -6.24
N LYS A 11 14.13 15.51 -5.86
CA LYS A 11 14.48 15.77 -4.46
C LYS A 11 13.36 16.47 -3.70
N VAL A 12 12.69 17.45 -4.32
CA VAL A 12 11.55 18.15 -3.72
C VAL A 12 10.37 17.20 -3.49
N ALA A 13 10.06 16.33 -4.47
CA ALA A 13 9.03 15.33 -4.33
C ALA A 13 9.35 14.32 -3.21
N ALA A 14 10.62 13.86 -3.14
CA ALA A 14 11.11 12.99 -2.09
C ALA A 14 10.99 13.63 -0.71
N THR A 15 11.43 14.88 -0.53
CA THR A 15 11.28 15.61 0.73
C THR A 15 9.82 15.72 1.17
N LYS A 16 8.91 16.08 0.25
CA LYS A 16 7.47 16.15 0.56
C LYS A 16 6.94 14.78 1.02
N ARG A 17 7.37 13.71 0.36
CA ARG A 17 6.98 12.34 0.70
C ARG A 17 7.54 11.93 2.08
N ILE A 18 8.80 12.19 2.38
CA ILE A 18 9.41 11.89 3.69
C ILE A 18 8.68 12.62 4.82
N ILE A 19 8.40 13.92 4.64
CA ILE A 19 7.69 14.71 5.65
C ILE A 19 6.29 14.14 5.90
N ARG A 20 5.59 13.67 4.86
CA ARG A 20 4.31 12.98 5.01
C ARG A 20 4.47 11.69 5.83
N ASP A 21 5.38 10.81 5.44
CA ASP A 21 5.62 9.55 6.15
C ASP A 21 6.00 9.77 7.63
N LEU A 22 6.79 10.81 7.95
CA LEU A 22 7.11 11.19 9.33
C LEU A 22 5.90 11.73 10.11
N LYS A 23 5.04 12.53 9.47
CA LYS A 23 3.78 12.98 10.08
C LYS A 23 2.87 11.79 10.38
N ASP A 24 2.80 10.82 9.48
CA ASP A 24 1.97 9.63 9.64
C ASP A 24 2.51 8.75 10.79
N LEU A 25 3.83 8.58 10.89
CA LEU A 25 4.48 7.91 12.03
C LEU A 25 4.21 8.60 13.36
N ASN A 26 4.24 9.94 13.41
CA ASN A 26 3.94 10.69 14.62
C ASN A 26 2.46 10.58 15.04
N LYS A 27 1.54 10.51 14.06
CA LYS A 27 0.10 10.32 14.31
C LYS A 27 -0.24 8.90 14.75
N LEU A 28 0.46 7.91 14.21
CA LEU A 28 0.23 6.48 14.45
C LEU A 28 1.54 5.77 14.82
N PRO A 29 2.10 6.06 16.01
CA PRO A 29 3.41 5.54 16.41
C PRO A 29 3.42 4.02 16.47
N ILE A 30 4.56 3.42 16.12
CA ILE A 30 4.78 1.98 16.18
C ILE A 30 5.27 1.63 17.59
N PRO A 31 4.58 0.75 18.34
CA PRO A 31 5.02 0.34 19.67
C PRO A 31 6.46 -0.22 19.64
N GLY A 32 7.29 0.21 20.61
CA GLY A 32 8.70 -0.19 20.66
C GLY A 32 9.61 0.51 19.65
N LEU A 33 9.13 1.50 18.91
CA LEU A 33 9.91 2.25 17.94
C LEU A 33 9.92 3.75 18.25
N GLY A 34 11.07 4.40 18.09
CA GLY A 34 11.20 5.85 18.02
C GLY A 34 11.88 6.26 16.71
N VAL A 35 11.46 7.37 16.12
CA VAL A 35 12.07 7.94 14.92
C VAL A 35 12.28 9.44 15.10
N THR A 36 13.42 9.97 14.67
CA THR A 36 13.66 11.42 14.59
C THR A 36 14.46 11.76 13.33
N CYS A 37 14.33 13.00 12.89
CA CYS A 37 15.19 13.64 11.91
C CYS A 37 16.12 14.59 12.68
N PRO A 38 17.39 14.21 12.92
CA PRO A 38 18.29 15.02 13.77
C PRO A 38 18.58 16.41 13.19
N ASP A 39 18.56 16.52 11.86
CA ASP A 39 18.77 17.76 11.12
C ASP A 39 17.61 17.97 10.16
N GLU A 40 16.70 18.88 10.50
CA GLU A 40 15.52 19.19 9.68
C GLU A 40 15.88 19.72 8.28
N SER A 41 17.09 20.25 8.10
CA SER A 41 17.58 20.69 6.77
C SER A 41 17.96 19.51 5.87
N ASN A 42 18.16 18.31 6.46
CA ASN A 42 18.49 17.08 5.76
C ASN A 42 17.54 15.92 6.16
N PRO A 43 16.30 15.90 5.63
CA PRO A 43 15.31 14.87 5.93
C PRO A 43 15.67 13.48 5.39
N PHE A 44 16.79 13.34 4.67
CA PHE A 44 17.22 12.09 4.05
C PHE A 44 18.00 11.16 5.00
N VAL A 45 18.25 11.60 6.24
CA VAL A 45 18.89 10.77 7.27
C VAL A 45 18.01 10.79 8.51
N LEU A 46 17.47 9.62 8.85
CA LEU A 46 16.65 9.42 10.03
C LEU A 46 17.38 8.56 11.05
N HIS A 47 17.24 8.91 12.32
CA HIS A 47 17.71 8.10 13.43
C HIS A 47 16.53 7.38 14.05
N CYS A 48 16.72 6.10 14.35
CA CYS A 48 15.67 5.25 14.89
C CYS A 48 16.15 4.51 16.14
N ASN A 49 15.25 4.28 17.08
CA ASN A 49 15.46 3.38 18.20
C ASN A 49 14.44 2.26 18.12
N VAL A 50 14.90 1.02 18.16
CA VAL A 50 14.07 -0.19 18.17
C VAL A 50 14.25 -0.89 19.50
N LEU A 51 13.19 -1.01 20.29
CA LEU A 51 13.14 -1.86 21.47
C LEU A 51 12.70 -3.27 21.06
N ILE A 52 13.57 -4.24 21.28
CA ILE A 52 13.28 -5.64 20.99
C ILE A 52 12.31 -6.16 22.06
N ASN A 53 11.08 -6.48 21.66
CA ASN A 53 10.01 -6.92 22.56
C ASN A 53 9.80 -8.44 22.55
N ASP A 54 10.43 -9.17 21.63
CA ASP A 54 10.32 -10.63 21.52
C ASP A 54 11.68 -11.25 21.18
N GLY A 55 11.84 -12.55 21.41
CA GLY A 55 13.06 -13.30 21.12
C GLY A 55 14.16 -13.17 22.18
N PRO A 56 15.37 -13.70 21.90
CA PRO A 56 16.45 -13.84 22.88
C PRO A 56 17.04 -12.50 23.36
N TYR A 57 16.81 -11.42 22.62
CA TYR A 57 17.30 -10.08 22.92
C TYR A 57 16.23 -9.16 23.54
N HIS A 58 15.15 -9.74 24.07
CA HIS A 58 14.10 -8.99 24.76
C HIS A 58 14.64 -7.93 25.74
N GLY A 59 14.12 -6.71 25.60
CA GLY A 59 14.46 -5.54 26.41
C GLY A 59 15.71 -4.76 25.97
N ILE A 60 16.38 -5.20 24.90
CA ILE A 60 17.54 -4.49 24.33
C ILE A 60 17.05 -3.44 23.33
N MET A 61 17.62 -2.23 23.40
CA MET A 61 17.33 -1.16 22.44
C MET A 61 18.48 -1.04 21.43
N ILE A 62 18.16 -1.08 20.14
CA ILE A 62 19.13 -0.92 19.07
C ILE A 62 18.93 0.44 18.41
N HIS A 63 20.03 1.22 18.30
CA HIS A 63 20.04 2.48 17.59
C HIS A 63 20.43 2.26 16.12
N LEU A 64 19.64 2.81 15.21
CA LEU A 64 19.75 2.61 13.77
C LEU A 64 19.77 3.95 13.04
N ILE A 65 20.34 3.93 11.84
CA ILE A 65 20.30 5.05 10.91
C ILE A 65 19.66 4.57 9.60
N LEU A 66 18.55 5.22 9.22
CA LEU A 66 17.95 5.06 7.90
C LEU A 66 18.44 6.18 6.98
N ARG A 67 18.95 5.80 5.82
CA ARG A 67 19.32 6.69 4.72
C ARG A 67 18.29 6.58 3.60
N ILE A 68 17.63 7.68 3.31
CA ILE A 68 16.59 7.78 2.28
C ILE A 68 17.22 8.37 1.01
N PRO A 69 17.02 7.78 -0.17
CA PRO A 69 17.61 8.29 -1.40
C PRO A 69 16.86 9.53 -1.94
N GLU A 70 17.52 10.31 -2.79
CA GLU A 70 16.95 11.57 -3.34
C GLU A 70 15.78 11.37 -4.33
N ASP A 71 15.59 10.14 -4.81
CA ASP A 71 14.50 9.74 -5.70
C ASP A 71 13.37 8.99 -4.96
N TYR A 72 13.39 8.96 -3.63
CA TYR A 72 12.32 8.38 -2.82
C TYR A 72 10.94 8.92 -3.22
N PRO A 73 9.90 8.07 -3.35
CA PRO A 73 9.83 6.65 -2.98
C PRO A 73 10.25 5.67 -4.08
N LEU A 74 10.79 6.12 -5.21
CA LEU A 74 11.15 5.23 -6.32
C LEU A 74 12.19 4.17 -5.88
N THR A 75 13.21 4.63 -5.15
CA THR A 75 14.16 3.77 -4.44
C THR A 75 13.84 3.79 -2.94
N GLY A 76 13.88 2.63 -2.30
CA GLY A 76 13.62 2.48 -0.87
C GLY A 76 14.76 2.91 0.03
N PRO A 77 14.52 3.02 1.34
CA PRO A 77 15.54 3.39 2.31
C PRO A 77 16.57 2.28 2.50
N ALA A 78 17.78 2.66 2.91
CA ALA A 78 18.80 1.76 3.41
C ALA A 78 18.90 1.90 4.94
N GLY A 79 19.06 0.79 5.66
CA GLY A 79 19.21 0.76 7.12
C GLY A 79 20.55 0.19 7.56
N ASN A 80 21.16 0.83 8.55
CA ASN A 80 22.34 0.31 9.22
C ASN A 80 22.22 0.48 10.73
N ILE A 81 22.93 -0.36 11.46
CA ILE A 81 23.27 -0.13 12.86
C ILE A 81 24.06 1.16 12.97
N ALA A 82 23.77 1.96 14.00
CA ALA A 82 24.48 3.21 14.22
C ALA A 82 26.00 2.99 14.41
N PRO A 83 26.86 3.79 13.76
CA PRO A 83 28.31 3.67 13.91
C PRO A 83 28.76 3.70 15.38
N GLY A 84 29.66 2.79 15.76
CA GLY A 84 30.15 2.63 17.13
C GLY A 84 29.34 1.65 17.98
N LEU A 85 28.19 1.17 17.50
CA LEU A 85 27.48 0.04 18.08
C LEU A 85 27.85 -1.23 17.29
N GLU A 86 28.66 -2.11 17.85
CA GLU A 86 29.15 -3.34 17.22
C GLU A 86 28.10 -4.47 17.22
N PHE A 87 26.88 -4.16 16.79
CA PHE A 87 25.84 -5.15 16.53
C PHE A 87 26.07 -5.71 15.12
N ASP A 88 26.74 -6.86 15.02
CA ASP A 88 27.15 -7.47 13.75
C ASP A 88 26.56 -8.89 13.56
N SER A 89 27.12 -9.66 12.62
CA SER A 89 26.67 -11.00 12.27
C SER A 89 26.70 -12.01 13.41
N ARG A 90 27.41 -11.72 14.52
CA ARG A 90 27.40 -12.55 15.74
C ARG A 90 26.06 -12.45 16.49
N TYR A 91 25.32 -11.37 16.28
CA TYR A 91 24.05 -11.09 16.93
C TYR A 91 22.85 -11.25 15.99
N HIS A 92 23.05 -11.29 14.67
CA HIS A 92 21.98 -11.55 13.71
C HIS A 92 22.53 -12.07 12.37
N GLY A 93 21.98 -13.18 11.85
CA GLY A 93 22.46 -13.82 10.61
C GLY A 93 22.37 -12.95 9.33
N HIS A 94 21.58 -11.89 9.36
CA HIS A 94 21.31 -10.99 8.22
C HIS A 94 21.87 -9.59 8.41
N ILE A 95 22.89 -9.45 9.25
CA ILE A 95 23.63 -8.19 9.38
C ILE A 95 25.03 -8.42 8.82
N HIS A 96 25.43 -7.55 7.89
CA HIS A 96 26.76 -7.62 7.29
C HIS A 96 27.47 -6.26 7.33
N GLU A 97 28.77 -6.31 7.17
CA GLU A 97 29.63 -5.14 7.25
C GLU A 97 29.45 -4.25 6.00
N ASP A 98 29.13 -2.97 6.21
CA ASP A 98 29.21 -1.92 5.19
C ASP A 98 30.30 -0.93 5.59
N TYR A 99 31.42 -1.00 4.87
CA TYR A 99 32.62 -0.20 5.08
C TYR A 99 32.38 1.32 5.06
N ARG A 100 31.27 1.79 4.49
CA ARG A 100 30.95 3.22 4.45
C ARG A 100 30.11 3.67 5.64
N ASN A 101 29.20 2.82 6.12
CA ASN A 101 28.14 3.28 7.00
C ASN A 101 27.87 2.40 8.24
N GLY A 102 28.74 1.45 8.54
CA GLY A 102 28.58 0.52 9.67
C GLY A 102 27.88 -0.77 9.27
N HIS A 103 27.27 -1.50 10.20
CA HIS A 103 26.66 -2.78 9.89
C HIS A 103 25.30 -2.60 9.19
N ALA A 104 25.17 -3.09 7.95
CA ALA A 104 23.98 -2.97 7.11
C ALA A 104 22.99 -4.12 7.37
N LEU A 105 21.70 -3.79 7.41
CA LEU A 105 20.63 -4.77 7.52
C LEU A 105 20.34 -5.38 6.13
N CYS A 106 20.37 -6.71 6.05
CA CYS A 106 19.94 -7.47 4.88
C CYS A 106 18.47 -7.85 5.03
N ASN A 107 17.59 -6.94 4.59
CA ASN A 107 16.15 -7.14 4.56
C ASN A 107 15.63 -6.79 3.17
N ASP A 108 14.69 -7.57 2.64
CA ASP A 108 14.19 -7.42 1.26
C ASP A 108 13.54 -6.04 1.00
N LEU A 109 12.97 -5.40 2.02
CA LEU A 109 12.41 -4.05 1.91
C LEU A 109 13.45 -2.92 2.00
N LEU A 110 14.69 -3.22 2.39
CA LEU A 110 15.77 -2.24 2.49
C LEU A 110 16.68 -2.32 1.28
N THR A 111 17.14 -1.17 0.79
CA THR A 111 17.90 -1.11 -0.46
C THR A 111 19.38 -1.40 -0.33
N ASN A 112 19.88 -1.67 0.89
CA ASN A 112 21.27 -2.07 1.15
C ASN A 112 21.74 -3.21 0.22
N TYR A 113 20.85 -4.17 -0.04
CA TYR A 113 21.14 -5.39 -0.81
C TYR A 113 20.20 -5.57 -2.01
N ALA A 114 19.57 -4.50 -2.51
CA ALA A 114 18.60 -4.60 -3.62
C ALA A 114 19.17 -5.30 -4.88
N SER A 115 20.47 -5.14 -5.17
CA SER A 115 21.13 -5.83 -6.29
C SER A 115 21.30 -7.33 -6.06
N TYR A 116 21.49 -7.76 -4.80
CA TYR A 116 21.63 -9.16 -4.42
C TYR A 116 20.29 -9.90 -4.58
N PHE A 117 19.19 -9.33 -4.06
CA PHE A 117 17.85 -9.90 -4.23
C PHE A 117 17.45 -9.98 -5.71
N ARG A 118 17.71 -8.93 -6.50
CA ARG A 118 17.49 -8.96 -7.96
C ARG A 118 18.29 -10.06 -8.67
N ALA A 119 19.50 -10.36 -8.22
CA ALA A 119 20.33 -11.41 -8.81
C ALA A 119 19.80 -12.82 -8.47
N ILE A 120 19.35 -13.04 -7.24
CA ILE A 120 18.73 -14.31 -6.81
C ILE A 120 17.42 -14.56 -7.55
N ASP A 121 16.65 -13.52 -7.85
CA ASP A 121 15.39 -13.62 -8.60
C ASP A 121 15.57 -13.68 -10.12
N GLY A 122 16.77 -14.03 -10.61
CA GLY A 122 17.03 -14.24 -12.03
C GLY A 122 17.01 -12.95 -12.87
N GLY A 123 17.21 -11.80 -12.23
CA GLY A 123 17.21 -10.49 -12.89
C GLY A 123 15.83 -9.87 -13.08
N THR A 124 14.77 -10.54 -12.64
CA THR A 124 13.39 -10.03 -12.66
C THR A 124 12.91 -9.73 -11.26
N ILE A 125 12.30 -8.56 -11.02
CA ILE A 125 11.61 -8.28 -9.75
C ILE A 125 10.41 -9.22 -9.70
N LYS A 126 10.43 -10.22 -8.81
CA LYS A 126 9.26 -11.06 -8.57
C LYS A 126 8.14 -10.20 -7.99
N GLN A 127 6.92 -10.46 -8.43
CA GLN A 127 5.73 -9.80 -7.89
C GLN A 127 5.68 -10.03 -6.37
N ALA A 128 5.47 -8.96 -5.60
CA ALA A 128 5.43 -8.94 -4.13
C ALA A 128 6.76 -9.24 -3.39
N SER A 129 7.92 -9.08 -4.04
CA SER A 129 9.24 -9.06 -3.38
C SER A 129 9.92 -7.71 -3.55
N GLY A 130 10.70 -7.32 -2.55
CA GLY A 130 11.50 -6.11 -2.56
C GLY A 130 10.73 -4.82 -2.24
N TRP A 131 11.44 -3.70 -2.20
CA TRP A 131 10.84 -2.38 -2.07
C TRP A 131 9.97 -2.01 -3.29
N SER A 132 8.75 -1.54 -3.03
CA SER A 132 7.90 -0.85 -3.99
C SER A 132 7.72 0.62 -3.57
N PRO A 133 7.59 1.56 -4.52
CA PRO A 133 7.23 2.96 -4.21
C PRO A 133 5.89 3.10 -3.45
N GLY A 134 5.11 2.01 -3.44
CA GLY A 134 3.90 1.83 -2.68
C GLY A 134 4.12 1.69 -1.16
N TYR A 135 5.31 1.32 -0.71
CA TYR A 135 5.60 1.21 0.73
C TYR A 135 5.93 2.54 1.37
N THR A 136 5.75 2.60 2.70
CA THR A 136 6.02 3.79 3.54
C THR A 136 7.19 3.54 4.46
N LEU A 137 7.70 4.59 5.10
CA LEU A 137 8.66 4.44 6.21
C LEU A 137 8.07 3.57 7.33
N SER A 138 6.77 3.69 7.63
CA SER A 138 6.10 2.82 8.60
C SER A 138 6.19 1.34 8.22
N THR A 139 5.99 1.00 6.95
CA THR A 139 6.13 -0.37 6.45
C THR A 139 7.56 -0.89 6.64
N ALA A 140 8.57 -0.10 6.24
CA ALA A 140 9.97 -0.47 6.41
C ALA A 140 10.34 -0.64 7.89
N LEU A 141 9.90 0.27 8.75
CA LEU A 141 10.20 0.26 10.17
C LEU A 141 9.51 -0.88 10.91
N LEU A 142 8.27 -1.23 10.56
CA LEU A 142 7.58 -2.39 11.11
C LEU A 142 8.34 -3.68 10.78
N GLN A 143 8.86 -3.78 9.56
CA GLN A 143 9.68 -4.90 9.12
C GLN A 143 11.04 -4.96 9.80
N ILE A 144 11.61 -3.81 10.17
CA ILE A 144 12.80 -3.75 11.01
C ILE A 144 12.50 -4.23 12.45
N VAL A 145 11.34 -3.89 13.02
CA VAL A 145 10.94 -4.39 14.35
C VAL A 145 10.82 -5.92 14.34
N THR A 146 10.19 -6.49 13.30
CA THR A 146 10.07 -7.95 13.16
C THR A 146 11.43 -8.61 12.88
N PHE A 147 12.30 -7.96 12.10
CA PHE A 147 13.66 -8.42 11.83
C PHE A 147 14.44 -8.65 13.13
N PHE A 148 14.44 -7.71 14.07
CA PHE A 148 15.17 -7.89 15.34
C PHE A 148 14.52 -8.87 16.34
N ALA A 149 13.25 -9.23 16.16
CA ALA A 149 12.58 -10.21 17.01
C ALA A 149 13.10 -11.64 16.75
N ASP A 150 13.48 -11.94 15.52
CA ASP A 150 14.10 -13.21 15.13
C ASP A 150 15.51 -12.98 14.56
N PRO A 151 16.56 -13.25 15.35
CA PRO A 151 17.93 -12.98 14.91
C PRO A 151 18.43 -13.93 13.80
N ASP A 152 17.65 -14.95 13.42
CA ASP A 152 18.00 -15.93 12.38
C ASP A 152 19.44 -16.48 12.54
N LEU A 153 19.74 -16.95 13.75
CA LEU A 153 21.02 -17.57 14.07
C LEU A 153 20.87 -19.09 14.07
N SER A 154 21.87 -19.80 13.53
CA SER A 154 21.90 -21.27 13.54
C SER A 154 22.05 -21.88 14.94
N PHE A 155 22.28 -21.05 15.96
CA PHE A 155 22.42 -21.43 17.35
C PHE A 155 21.72 -20.42 18.26
N LYS A 156 21.32 -20.87 19.45
CA LYS A 156 20.75 -20.00 20.47
C LYS A 156 21.85 -19.13 21.11
N PRO A 157 21.69 -17.79 21.20
CA PRO A 157 22.67 -16.93 21.87
C PRO A 157 22.89 -17.34 23.33
N SER A 158 24.16 -17.35 23.77
CA SER A 158 24.49 -17.65 25.17
C SER A 158 24.16 -16.46 26.10
N SER A 159 23.99 -16.75 27.39
CA SER A 159 23.75 -15.72 28.40
C SER A 159 24.89 -14.69 28.47
N GLU A 160 26.14 -15.11 28.28
CA GLU A 160 27.29 -14.20 28.23
C GLU A 160 27.24 -13.27 27.02
N SER A 161 26.87 -13.80 25.85
CA SER A 161 26.72 -13.00 24.62
C SER A 161 25.63 -11.94 24.76
N ILE A 162 24.48 -12.33 25.34
CA ILE A 162 23.37 -11.41 25.64
C ILE A 162 23.80 -10.34 26.66
N ALA A 163 24.53 -10.72 27.72
CA ALA A 163 25.03 -9.79 28.72
C ALA A 163 26.05 -8.80 28.12
N HIS A 164 26.95 -9.29 27.26
CA HIS A 164 27.89 -8.45 26.52
C HIS A 164 27.18 -7.41 25.66
N LEU A 165 26.20 -7.86 24.86
CA LEU A 165 25.39 -6.97 24.03
C LEU A 165 24.65 -5.92 24.88
N ARG A 166 24.06 -6.33 26.01
CA ARG A 166 23.43 -5.39 26.95
C ARG A 166 24.42 -4.35 27.49
N GLY A 167 25.65 -4.75 27.82
CA GLY A 167 26.70 -3.84 28.25
C GLY A 167 27.09 -2.85 27.15
N MET A 168 27.27 -3.34 25.93
CA MET A 168 27.59 -2.54 24.75
C MET A 168 26.54 -1.46 24.48
N VAL A 169 25.26 -1.85 24.43
CA VAL A 169 24.13 -0.94 24.22
C VAL A 169 24.01 0.09 25.34
N LYS A 170 24.26 -0.30 26.59
CA LYS A 170 24.23 0.62 27.75
C LYS A 170 25.28 1.72 27.66
N ASN A 171 26.46 1.38 27.14
CA ASN A 171 27.59 2.30 27.03
C ASN A 171 27.58 3.10 25.73
N PHE A 172 26.76 2.71 24.76
CA PHE A 172 26.65 3.39 23.48
C PHE A 172 25.98 4.76 23.63
N THR A 173 26.58 5.76 22.97
CA THR A 173 25.99 7.09 22.82
C THR A 173 26.13 7.55 21.37
N CYS A 174 25.06 8.09 20.79
CA CYS A 174 25.11 8.63 19.44
C CYS A 174 25.59 10.07 19.47
N THR A 175 26.64 10.38 18.72
CA THR A 175 27.20 11.74 18.63
C THR A 175 26.33 12.70 17.82
N THR A 176 25.46 12.19 16.95
CA THR A 176 24.61 13.02 16.07
C THR A 176 23.32 13.46 16.74
N CYS A 177 22.56 12.52 17.33
CA CYS A 177 21.28 12.83 17.97
C CYS A 177 21.35 12.86 19.51
N GLY A 178 22.47 12.50 20.13
CA GLY A 178 22.57 12.43 21.59
C GLY A 178 21.83 11.25 22.21
N HIS A 179 21.48 10.23 21.41
CA HIS A 179 20.92 8.98 21.93
C HIS A 179 21.82 8.39 23.03
N SER A 180 21.21 7.89 24.10
CA SER A 180 21.85 7.01 25.06
C SER A 180 20.84 6.03 25.64
N TYR A 181 21.31 4.99 26.32
CA TYR A 181 20.43 4.04 27.01
C TYR A 181 19.56 4.67 28.12
N ALA A 182 20.09 5.71 28.80
CA ALA A 182 19.36 6.43 29.85
C ALA A 182 18.40 7.48 29.29
N ASN A 183 18.78 8.12 28.19
CA ASN A 183 17.99 9.14 27.51
C ASN A 183 17.85 8.77 26.03
N PRO A 184 16.91 7.89 25.65
CA PRO A 184 16.75 7.47 24.28
C PRO A 184 16.27 8.63 23.41
N ASN A 185 17.06 9.00 22.40
CA ASN A 185 16.69 9.95 21.37
C ASN A 185 16.85 9.32 19.98
N PRO A 186 15.79 9.07 19.20
CA PRO A 186 14.39 9.37 19.46
C PRO A 186 13.80 8.61 20.66
N ALA A 187 12.83 9.22 21.35
CA ALA A 187 12.14 8.54 22.44
C ALA A 187 11.32 7.35 21.92
N ILE A 188 11.25 6.28 22.71
CA ILE A 188 10.34 5.16 22.49
C ILE A 188 9.19 5.26 23.50
N ILE A 189 7.96 5.19 23.01
CA ILE A 189 6.75 5.26 23.85
C ILE A 189 6.79 4.13 24.90
N GLY A 190 6.62 4.49 26.18
CA GLY A 190 6.57 3.56 27.30
C GLY A 190 7.93 2.99 27.75
N TYR A 191 9.07 3.42 27.21
CA TYR A 191 10.38 2.86 27.58
C TYR A 191 10.83 3.20 29.01
N ASN A 192 10.69 4.47 29.43
CA ASN A 192 11.10 4.90 30.77
C ASN A 192 10.06 4.55 31.85
N GLU A 193 8.78 4.45 31.50
CA GLU A 193 7.71 3.98 32.40
C GLU A 193 7.96 2.53 32.86
N LYS A 194 8.44 1.67 31.96
CA LYS A 194 8.80 0.28 32.29
C LYS A 194 10.01 0.16 33.24
N LYS A 195 10.83 1.21 33.42
CA LYS A 195 11.96 1.22 34.38
C LYS A 195 11.55 1.65 35.79
N SER A 196 10.44 2.36 35.94
CA SER A 196 9.90 2.78 37.24
C SER A 196 8.96 1.73 37.87
N ASP A 197 8.45 0.78 37.10
CA ASP A 197 7.44 -0.18 37.54
C ASP A 197 8.02 -1.51 38.08
N GLU A 198 8.89 -1.41 39.09
CA GLU A 198 9.14 -2.54 40.00
C GLU A 198 8.25 -2.51 41.25
N LYS A 199 7.29 -1.58 41.35
CA LYS A 199 6.22 -1.65 42.37
C LYS A 199 5.01 -0.78 42.02
N GLN A 200 3.86 -1.45 42.03
CA GLN A 200 2.47 -0.99 42.19
C GLN A 200 1.51 -0.96 40.98
N THR A 201 0.47 -1.79 41.15
CA THR A 201 -0.91 -1.73 40.61
C THR A 201 -1.10 -1.96 39.11
N LYS A 202 -1.07 -3.25 38.74
CA LYS A 202 -1.53 -3.81 37.47
C LYS A 202 -2.96 -4.32 37.65
N GLU A 203 -3.92 -3.74 36.93
CA GLU A 203 -5.09 -4.42 36.32
C GLU A 203 -5.99 -3.39 35.61
N GLU A 204 -6.20 -2.19 36.17
CA GLU A 204 -7.05 -1.16 35.52
C GLU A 204 -6.34 -0.34 34.42
N THR A 205 -5.00 -0.21 34.50
CA THR A 205 -4.19 0.52 33.50
C THR A 205 -3.85 -0.34 32.28
N MET A 206 -3.99 -1.67 32.35
CA MET A 206 -3.68 -2.60 31.24
C MET A 206 -4.81 -2.63 30.21
N LEU A 207 -6.07 -2.71 30.66
CA LEU A 207 -7.24 -2.77 29.77
C LEU A 207 -7.38 -1.52 28.89
N LYS A 208 -7.18 -0.32 29.46
CA LYS A 208 -7.23 0.93 28.68
C LYS A 208 -6.07 1.06 27.68
N LYS A 209 -4.89 0.54 28.02
CA LYS A 209 -3.72 0.53 27.11
C LYS A 209 -3.91 -0.47 25.96
N GLU A 210 -4.50 -1.63 26.23
CA GLU A 210 -4.82 -2.63 25.21
C GLU A 210 -5.92 -2.15 24.23
N GLU A 211 -6.99 -1.54 24.74
CA GLU A 211 -8.05 -0.95 23.90
C GLU A 211 -7.53 0.19 23.02
N GLU A 212 -6.65 1.05 23.56
CA GLU A 212 -6.03 2.13 22.80
C GLU A 212 -5.08 1.61 21.72
N GLU A 213 -4.32 0.55 22.01
CA GLU A 213 -3.43 -0.11 21.05
C GLU A 213 -4.22 -0.82 19.94
N GLU A 214 -5.32 -1.48 20.27
CA GLU A 214 -6.22 -2.11 19.30
C GLU A 214 -6.88 -1.09 18.38
N LEU A 215 -7.39 0.02 18.94
CA LEU A 215 -7.96 1.11 18.14
C LEU A 215 -6.92 1.73 17.20
N LEU A 216 -5.69 1.95 17.67
CA LEU A 216 -4.60 2.49 16.87
C LEU A 216 -4.23 1.53 15.73
N LYS A 217 -4.22 0.22 16.02
CA LYS A 217 -4.01 -0.84 15.02
C LYS A 217 -5.11 -0.84 13.96
N SER A 218 -6.39 -0.85 14.35
CA SER A 218 -7.51 -0.82 13.39
C SER A 218 -7.49 0.46 12.54
N LYS A 219 -7.17 1.61 13.14
CA LYS A 219 -7.03 2.87 12.41
C LYS A 219 -5.90 2.79 11.37
N ARG A 220 -4.76 2.17 11.73
CA ARG A 220 -3.63 1.95 10.81
C ARG A 220 -4.02 1.06 9.65
N GLU A 221 -4.65 -0.08 9.92
CA GLU A 221 -5.11 -1.03 8.89
C GLU A 221 -6.10 -0.35 7.93
N LEU A 222 -7.03 0.45 8.45
CA LEU A 222 -7.98 1.19 7.63
C LEU A 222 -7.29 2.26 6.76
N MET A 223 -6.35 3.01 7.33
CA MET A 223 -5.57 3.99 6.57
C MET A 223 -4.78 3.32 5.46
N GLU A 224 -4.11 2.20 5.73
CA GLU A 224 -3.35 1.45 4.73
C GLU A 224 -4.24 0.97 3.57
N LYS A 225 -5.42 0.42 3.88
CA LYS A 225 -6.38 -0.07 2.88
C LYS A 225 -7.01 1.03 2.04
N LEU A 226 -7.15 2.25 2.57
CA LEU A 226 -7.83 3.36 1.90
C LEU A 226 -6.87 4.51 1.54
N THR A 227 -5.66 4.14 1.11
CA THR A 227 -4.60 5.05 0.69
C THR A 227 -4.29 4.90 -0.79
N CYS A 228 -4.00 6.01 -1.47
CA CYS A 228 -3.48 6.00 -2.82
C CYS A 228 -2.06 5.41 -2.86
N GLY A 229 -1.87 4.37 -3.69
CA GLY A 229 -0.60 3.72 -3.97
C GLY A 229 0.48 4.66 -4.46
N VAL A 230 0.11 5.73 -5.17
CA VAL A 230 1.02 6.72 -5.76
C VAL A 230 1.28 7.91 -4.82
N THR A 231 0.23 8.66 -4.45
CA THR A 231 0.37 9.94 -3.71
C THR A 231 0.44 9.76 -2.20
N LYS A 232 0.07 8.58 -1.69
CA LYS A 232 -0.12 8.30 -0.25
C LYS A 232 -1.14 9.17 0.47
N GLN A 233 -2.02 9.82 -0.27
CA GLN A 233 -3.20 10.45 0.32
C GLN A 233 -4.23 9.40 0.66
N ASN A 234 -5.01 9.63 1.72
CA ASN A 234 -6.03 8.70 2.19
C ASN A 234 -7.39 9.39 2.34
N VAL A 235 -8.49 8.65 2.22
CA VAL A 235 -9.85 9.23 2.25
C VAL A 235 -10.32 9.70 3.62
N ILE A 236 -9.57 9.37 4.68
CA ILE A 236 -9.91 9.78 6.05
C ILE A 236 -9.44 11.21 6.29
N GLU A 237 -8.23 11.54 5.84
CA GLU A 237 -7.58 12.82 6.10
C GLU A 237 -7.61 13.76 4.89
N ASP A 238 -7.61 13.22 3.68
CA ASP A 238 -7.59 13.98 2.44
C ASP A 238 -8.94 13.92 1.72
N LYS A 239 -9.30 15.02 1.06
CA LYS A 239 -10.45 15.08 0.16
C LYS A 239 -10.06 14.54 -1.23
N ILE A 240 -9.99 13.22 -1.35
CA ILE A 240 -9.61 12.53 -2.59
C ILE A 240 -10.68 11.56 -3.09
N CYS A 241 -10.72 11.34 -4.41
CA CYS A 241 -11.48 10.25 -5.01
C CYS A 241 -10.54 9.06 -5.28
N LEU A 242 -10.89 7.87 -4.79
CA LEU A 242 -10.08 6.65 -4.88
C LEU A 242 -10.81 5.64 -5.76
N GLY A 243 -10.02 4.88 -6.51
CA GLY A 243 -10.48 3.93 -7.51
C GLY A 243 -9.42 2.91 -7.85
N TYR A 244 -9.85 1.83 -8.51
CA TYR A 244 -8.93 0.85 -9.06
C TYR A 244 -8.53 1.24 -10.49
N PRO A 245 -7.23 1.16 -10.82
CA PRO A 245 -6.79 1.09 -12.20
C PRO A 245 -7.30 -0.20 -12.85
N LEU A 246 -7.74 -0.09 -14.10
CA LEU A 246 -8.26 -1.20 -14.89
C LEU A 246 -7.49 -1.28 -16.20
N LEU A 247 -7.09 -2.48 -16.60
CA LEU A 247 -6.71 -2.77 -17.97
C LEU A 247 -7.95 -3.30 -18.70
N VAL A 248 -8.56 -2.45 -19.53
CA VAL A 248 -9.73 -2.80 -20.32
C VAL A 248 -9.29 -3.06 -21.75
N THR A 249 -9.65 -4.23 -22.25
CA THR A 249 -9.53 -4.61 -23.65
C THR A 249 -10.88 -5.08 -24.17
N ARG A 250 -11.00 -5.26 -25.48
CA ARG A 250 -12.18 -5.86 -26.12
C ARG A 250 -11.78 -7.13 -26.84
N ASP A 251 -12.62 -8.15 -26.74
CA ASP A 251 -12.44 -9.36 -27.52
C ASP A 251 -12.82 -9.15 -28.99
N ASN A 252 -12.58 -10.16 -29.84
CA ASN A 252 -12.90 -10.11 -31.27
C ASN A 252 -14.40 -9.90 -31.58
N ARG A 253 -15.28 -9.98 -30.57
CA ARG A 253 -16.73 -9.73 -30.67
C ARG A 253 -17.12 -8.39 -30.05
N GLY A 254 -16.14 -7.55 -29.68
CA GLY A 254 -16.34 -6.23 -29.07
C GLY A 254 -16.74 -6.27 -27.59
N ARG A 255 -16.74 -7.45 -26.96
CA ARG A 255 -17.13 -7.60 -25.55
C ARG A 255 -16.01 -7.11 -24.64
N LEU A 256 -16.39 -6.47 -23.54
CA LEU A 256 -15.46 -5.98 -22.54
C LEU A 256 -14.68 -7.13 -21.88
N TRP A 257 -13.37 -6.94 -21.78
CA TRP A 257 -12.46 -7.80 -21.04
C TRP A 257 -11.62 -6.94 -20.09
N PRO A 258 -12.21 -6.57 -18.94
CA PRO A 258 -11.52 -5.78 -17.93
C PRO A 258 -10.68 -6.65 -17.00
N GLU A 259 -9.54 -6.11 -16.61
CA GLU A 259 -8.63 -6.68 -15.62
C GLU A 259 -8.35 -5.64 -14.53
N ILE A 260 -8.59 -6.02 -13.26
CA ILE A 260 -8.33 -5.13 -12.13
C ILE A 260 -6.84 -5.17 -11.79
N VAL A 261 -6.24 -3.99 -11.63
CA VAL A 261 -4.99 -3.86 -10.90
C VAL A 261 -5.34 -3.70 -9.42
N LEU A 262 -4.91 -4.64 -8.56
CA LEU A 262 -5.20 -4.68 -7.13
C LEU A 262 -4.38 -3.64 -6.35
N GLU A 263 -4.49 -2.38 -6.73
CA GLU A 263 -3.95 -1.24 -6.00
C GLU A 263 -4.94 -0.07 -6.10
N LEU A 264 -5.15 0.69 -5.02
CA LEU A 264 -5.95 1.90 -5.11
C LEU A 264 -5.10 3.07 -5.57
N ILE A 265 -5.57 3.84 -6.53
CA ILE A 265 -4.96 5.13 -6.89
C ILE A 265 -6.00 6.26 -6.84
N SER A 266 -5.54 7.49 -6.58
CA SER A 266 -6.39 8.66 -6.60
C SER A 266 -6.67 9.13 -8.02
N TYR A 267 -7.79 9.83 -8.21
CA TYR A 267 -8.12 10.46 -9.49
C TYR A 267 -7.00 11.40 -9.96
N ASP A 268 -6.44 12.20 -9.07
CA ASP A 268 -5.35 13.12 -9.40
C ASP A 268 -4.09 12.39 -9.89
N ALA A 269 -3.77 11.23 -9.29
CA ALA A 269 -2.66 10.40 -9.74
C ALA A 269 -2.91 9.87 -11.16
N TYR A 270 -4.12 9.40 -11.42
CA TYR A 270 -4.54 8.93 -12.74
C TYR A 270 -4.47 10.04 -13.80
N VAL A 271 -5.00 11.22 -13.49
CA VAL A 271 -4.96 12.39 -14.39
C VAL A 271 -3.54 12.86 -14.66
N ALA A 272 -2.66 12.82 -13.66
CA ALA A 272 -1.26 13.19 -13.85
C ALA A 272 -0.55 12.27 -14.86
N GLU A 273 -0.85 10.97 -14.88
CA GLU A 273 -0.28 10.05 -15.89
C GLU A 273 -0.79 10.35 -17.30
N ILE A 274 -2.07 10.71 -17.45
CA ILE A 274 -2.65 11.13 -18.74
C ILE A 274 -1.93 12.39 -19.26
N GLN A 275 -1.76 13.39 -18.40
CA GLN A 275 -1.09 14.65 -18.77
C GLN A 275 0.37 14.43 -19.19
N LYS A 276 1.10 13.54 -18.50
CA LYS A 276 2.48 13.17 -18.87
C LYS A 276 2.57 12.57 -20.27
N SER A 277 1.55 11.82 -20.70
CA SER A 277 1.50 11.23 -22.04
C SER A 277 1.16 12.22 -23.16
N GLY A 278 0.96 13.50 -22.85
CA GLY A 278 0.58 14.53 -23.84
C GLY A 278 -0.88 14.46 -24.29
N GLY A 279 -1.72 13.67 -23.60
CA GLY A 279 -3.15 13.59 -23.87
C GLY A 279 -3.90 14.77 -23.23
N GLU A 280 -4.57 15.59 -24.06
CA GLU A 280 -5.42 16.70 -23.58
C GLU A 280 -6.85 16.27 -23.23
N LYS A 281 -7.32 15.12 -23.74
CA LYS A 281 -8.70 14.63 -23.59
C LYS A 281 -8.77 13.11 -23.47
N LEU A 282 -9.84 12.65 -22.82
CA LEU A 282 -10.23 11.28 -22.44
C LEU A 282 -10.45 10.29 -23.60
N ASP A 283 -9.80 10.49 -24.75
CA ASP A 283 -10.30 9.99 -26.04
C ASP A 283 -9.49 8.79 -26.59
N PHE A 284 -8.42 8.32 -25.93
CA PHE A 284 -7.59 7.21 -26.44
C PHE A 284 -6.92 6.35 -25.35
N TYR A 285 -7.68 5.52 -24.64
CA TYR A 285 -7.13 4.63 -23.61
C TYR A 285 -6.78 3.23 -24.13
N GLU A 286 -7.46 2.68 -25.13
CA GLU A 286 -7.14 1.30 -25.57
C GLU A 286 -5.71 1.16 -26.13
N ASN A 287 -5.16 2.23 -26.69
CA ASN A 287 -3.80 2.26 -27.26
C ASN A 287 -2.73 2.85 -26.32
N LEU A 288 -3.12 3.39 -25.17
CA LEU A 288 -2.20 3.94 -24.18
C LEU A 288 -2.20 3.04 -22.95
N LYS A 289 -1.00 2.65 -22.50
CA LYS A 289 -0.82 1.89 -21.27
C LYS A 289 -0.01 2.70 -20.28
N PHE A 290 -0.57 2.87 -19.10
CA PHE A 290 0.12 3.40 -17.93
C PHE A 290 0.66 2.25 -17.10
N ARG A 291 1.71 2.52 -16.31
CA ARG A 291 2.32 1.55 -15.41
C ARG A 291 1.94 1.85 -13.97
N SER A 292 1.39 0.86 -13.29
CA SER A 292 1.00 0.93 -11.88
C SER A 292 2.22 0.87 -10.97
N VAL A 293 2.05 1.14 -9.67
CA VAL A 293 3.14 1.09 -8.68
C VAL A 293 3.63 -0.34 -8.45
N THR A 294 2.72 -1.31 -8.54
CA THR A 294 3.02 -2.75 -8.54
C THR A 294 3.58 -3.25 -9.87
N GLY A 295 3.70 -2.39 -10.88
CA GLY A 295 4.18 -2.75 -12.20
C GLY A 295 3.16 -3.48 -13.05
N ALA A 296 1.86 -3.33 -12.80
CA ALA A 296 0.83 -3.79 -13.73
C ALA A 296 0.55 -2.73 -14.81
N ASP A 297 0.15 -3.16 -16.00
CA ASP A 297 -0.36 -2.21 -17.01
C ASP A 297 -1.83 -1.91 -16.71
N TYR A 298 -2.23 -0.66 -16.96
CA TYR A 298 -3.63 -0.24 -16.95
C TYR A 298 -3.86 0.87 -17.96
N ASN A 299 -5.11 1.09 -18.33
CA ASN A 299 -5.48 2.15 -19.28
C ASN A 299 -6.74 2.92 -18.88
N HIS A 300 -7.57 2.36 -18.01
CA HIS A 300 -8.72 3.02 -17.41
C HIS A 300 -8.61 3.09 -15.90
N TRP A 301 -9.50 3.86 -15.29
CA TRP A 301 -9.62 3.98 -13.85
C TRP A 301 -11.10 4.12 -13.44
N LEU A 302 -11.51 3.36 -12.43
CA LEU A 302 -12.89 3.31 -11.95
C LEU A 302 -12.94 3.65 -10.46
N PRO A 303 -13.53 4.81 -10.09
CA PRO A 303 -13.74 5.16 -8.69
C PRO A 303 -14.75 4.27 -7.97
N LEU A 304 -14.62 4.21 -6.64
CA LEU A 304 -15.41 3.33 -5.78
C LEU A 304 -16.50 4.06 -5.00
N TYR A 305 -17.43 3.29 -4.43
CA TYR A 305 -18.30 3.73 -3.34
C TYR A 305 -17.68 3.32 -2.00
N ILE A 306 -16.91 4.21 -1.37
CA ILE A 306 -16.35 3.96 -0.02
C ILE A 306 -17.37 4.32 1.06
N ASN A 307 -17.93 5.53 0.96
CA ASN A 307 -19.01 6.05 1.78
C ASN A 307 -19.78 7.14 1.01
N TRP A 308 -20.88 7.63 1.58
CA TRP A 308 -21.72 8.65 0.96
C TRP A 308 -20.95 9.94 0.58
N ASN A 309 -20.11 10.45 1.48
CA ASN A 309 -19.35 11.68 1.23
C ASN A 309 -18.35 11.52 0.08
N HIS A 310 -17.64 10.39 0.04
CA HIS A 310 -16.73 10.03 -1.05
C HIS A 310 -17.47 9.91 -2.38
N PHE A 311 -18.65 9.27 -2.38
CA PHE A 311 -19.50 9.15 -3.57
C PHE A 311 -19.98 10.50 -4.08
N GLN A 312 -20.51 11.38 -3.22
CA GLN A 312 -20.98 12.70 -3.65
C GLN A 312 -19.87 13.54 -4.30
N GLN A 313 -18.63 13.41 -3.81
CA GLN A 313 -17.48 14.09 -4.40
C GLN A 313 -17.08 13.49 -5.76
N GLY A 314 -17.24 12.18 -5.92
CA GLY A 314 -16.82 11.42 -7.10
C GLY A 314 -17.91 11.12 -8.11
N GLN A 315 -19.18 11.42 -7.86
CA GLN A 315 -20.32 10.88 -8.61
C GLN A 315 -20.21 11.12 -10.13
N THR A 316 -19.93 12.37 -10.53
CA THR A 316 -19.75 12.70 -11.96
C THR A 316 -18.56 11.96 -12.56
N ILE A 317 -17.49 11.78 -11.80
CA ILE A 317 -16.29 11.06 -12.24
C ILE A 317 -16.61 9.56 -12.42
N ILE A 318 -17.34 8.95 -11.47
CA ILE A 318 -17.80 7.55 -11.56
C ILE A 318 -18.66 7.35 -12.81
N GLN A 319 -19.66 8.21 -13.01
CA GLN A 319 -20.56 8.13 -14.16
C GLN A 319 -19.81 8.26 -15.48
N ASN A 320 -18.88 9.21 -15.57
CA ASN A 320 -18.03 9.40 -16.74
C ASN A 320 -17.13 8.18 -16.99
N SER A 321 -16.45 7.66 -15.95
CA SER A 321 -15.61 6.46 -16.04
C SER A 321 -16.41 5.25 -16.56
N ILE A 322 -17.61 5.01 -16.03
CA ILE A 322 -18.47 3.91 -16.48
C ILE A 322 -18.88 4.10 -17.94
N SER A 323 -19.29 5.31 -18.32
CA SER A 323 -19.69 5.63 -19.70
C SER A 323 -18.55 5.38 -20.69
N VAL A 324 -17.33 5.81 -20.35
CA VAL A 324 -16.12 5.61 -21.17
C VAL A 324 -15.76 4.13 -21.27
N ILE A 325 -15.78 3.38 -20.17
CA ILE A 325 -15.50 1.94 -20.18
C ILE A 325 -16.53 1.20 -21.05
N TYR A 326 -17.82 1.54 -20.92
CA TYR A 326 -18.89 0.90 -21.66
C TYR A 326 -18.78 1.14 -23.17
N ASN A 327 -18.78 2.42 -23.58
CA ASN A 327 -18.85 2.81 -24.99
C ASN A 327 -17.51 2.68 -25.73
N GLY A 328 -16.39 2.63 -24.99
CA GLY A 328 -15.07 2.83 -25.58
C GLY A 328 -14.82 4.31 -25.86
N THR A 329 -13.66 4.63 -26.43
CA THR A 329 -13.33 6.03 -26.71
C THR A 329 -13.76 6.44 -28.12
N ALA A 330 -14.53 7.53 -28.24
CA ALA A 330 -14.90 8.08 -29.54
C ALA A 330 -13.65 8.71 -30.15
N GLN A 331 -13.29 8.31 -31.37
CA GLN A 331 -12.42 9.13 -32.18
C GLN A 331 -13.16 10.44 -32.51
N GLY A 332 -12.91 11.49 -31.72
CA GLY A 332 -13.41 12.83 -31.99
C GLY A 332 -14.94 12.99 -31.93
N GLY A 333 -15.44 13.54 -30.82
CA GLY A 333 -16.62 14.42 -30.85
C GLY A 333 -17.91 13.96 -30.19
N ALA A 334 -18.06 12.72 -29.72
CA ALA A 334 -19.26 12.30 -29.00
C ALA A 334 -19.07 12.37 -27.48
N ARG A 335 -19.82 13.26 -26.82
CA ARG A 335 -20.01 13.21 -25.35
C ARG A 335 -20.87 11.99 -25.05
N TYR A 336 -20.30 10.93 -24.49
CA TYR A 336 -21.08 9.78 -24.05
C TYR A 336 -21.69 10.07 -22.69
N ASP A 337 -22.97 10.46 -22.68
CA ASP A 337 -23.70 10.64 -21.44
C ASP A 337 -23.92 9.29 -20.74
N PHE A 338 -23.71 9.28 -19.43
CA PHE A 338 -23.94 8.12 -18.61
C PHE A 338 -25.41 7.70 -18.66
N MET A 339 -25.67 6.42 -18.93
CA MET A 339 -26.99 5.81 -18.77
C MET A 339 -26.92 4.72 -17.67
N PRO A 340 -27.90 4.62 -16.77
CA PRO A 340 -27.83 3.69 -15.64
C PRO A 340 -27.48 2.24 -16.01
N TYR A 341 -28.03 1.71 -17.12
CA TYR A 341 -27.78 0.34 -17.55
C TYR A 341 -26.29 0.07 -17.89
N MET A 342 -25.51 1.12 -18.19
CA MET A 342 -24.06 1.00 -18.41
C MET A 342 -23.36 0.54 -17.14
N ALA A 343 -23.78 1.02 -15.96
CA ALA A 343 -23.24 0.58 -14.68
C ALA A 343 -23.51 -0.91 -14.45
N LEU A 344 -24.73 -1.36 -14.72
CA LEU A 344 -25.09 -2.78 -14.62
C LEU A 344 -24.19 -3.63 -15.52
N SER A 345 -23.98 -3.22 -16.77
CA SER A 345 -23.11 -3.95 -17.71
C SER A 345 -21.64 -3.95 -17.29
N VAL A 346 -21.06 -2.79 -16.99
CA VAL A 346 -19.62 -2.68 -16.67
C VAL A 346 -19.29 -3.40 -15.37
N LEU A 347 -20.08 -3.17 -14.32
CA LEU A 347 -19.79 -3.71 -12.99
C LEU A 347 -20.01 -5.22 -12.93
N THR A 348 -21.07 -5.75 -13.54
CA THR A 348 -21.28 -7.22 -13.57
C THR A 348 -20.22 -7.94 -14.40
N THR A 349 -19.80 -7.39 -15.56
CA THR A 349 -18.68 -7.94 -16.32
C THR A 349 -17.39 -7.93 -15.50
N LEU A 350 -17.07 -6.80 -14.85
CA LEU A 350 -15.87 -6.67 -14.02
C LEU A 350 -15.86 -7.68 -12.87
N MET A 351 -16.96 -7.77 -12.12
CA MET A 351 -17.13 -8.72 -11.02
C MET A 351 -17.00 -10.17 -11.49
N ASN A 352 -17.66 -10.54 -12.59
CA ASN A 352 -17.59 -11.89 -13.15
C ASN A 352 -16.17 -12.27 -13.56
N LYS A 353 -15.47 -11.40 -14.32
CA LYS A 353 -14.08 -11.66 -14.74
C LYS A 353 -13.15 -11.78 -13.54
N SER A 354 -13.37 -10.98 -12.51
CA SER A 354 -12.58 -11.03 -11.28
C SER A 354 -12.77 -12.34 -10.52
N ALA A 355 -14.02 -12.79 -10.39
CA ALA A 355 -14.34 -14.08 -9.77
C ALA A 355 -13.69 -15.25 -10.53
N VAL A 356 -13.81 -15.28 -11.87
CA VAL A 356 -13.20 -16.34 -12.69
C VAL A 356 -11.68 -16.37 -12.53
N ARG A 357 -11.02 -15.20 -12.54
CA ARG A 357 -9.56 -15.11 -12.35
C ARG A 357 -9.13 -15.58 -10.97
N LEU A 358 -9.89 -15.21 -9.93
CA LEU A 358 -9.63 -15.65 -8.56
C LEU A 358 -9.69 -17.17 -8.45
N PHE A 359 -10.74 -17.80 -8.99
CA PHE A 359 -10.88 -19.26 -8.98
C PHE A 359 -9.84 -20.00 -9.82
N ASN A 360 -9.31 -19.37 -10.86
CA ASN A 360 -8.22 -19.93 -11.67
C ASN A 360 -6.82 -19.76 -11.06
N GLY A 361 -6.71 -19.21 -9.84
CA GLY A 361 -5.42 -18.95 -9.19
C GLY A 361 -4.58 -17.85 -9.86
N GLN A 362 -5.21 -17.00 -10.69
CA GLN A 362 -4.54 -15.94 -11.45
C GLN A 362 -4.45 -14.61 -10.67
N MET A 363 -4.85 -14.62 -9.40
CA MET A 363 -4.75 -13.51 -8.46
C MET A 363 -4.00 -14.02 -7.23
N TYR A 364 -2.71 -13.64 -7.10
CA TYR A 364 -1.82 -14.08 -6.03
C TYR A 364 -2.23 -13.53 -4.64
N GLU A 365 -3.06 -12.47 -4.60
CA GLU A 365 -3.54 -11.81 -3.40
C GLU A 365 -5.06 -11.99 -3.23
N SER A 366 -5.47 -13.20 -2.81
CA SER A 366 -6.88 -13.56 -2.69
C SER A 366 -7.70 -12.60 -1.83
N THR A 367 -7.13 -12.10 -0.72
CA THR A 367 -7.79 -11.12 0.16
C THR A 367 -8.08 -9.80 -0.56
N GLN A 368 -7.09 -9.20 -1.22
CA GLN A 368 -7.27 -7.93 -1.92
C GLN A 368 -8.21 -8.07 -3.13
N ALA A 369 -8.17 -9.22 -3.80
CA ALA A 369 -9.11 -9.54 -4.88
C ALA A 369 -10.56 -9.62 -4.38
N ILE A 370 -10.80 -10.25 -3.23
CA ILE A 370 -12.11 -10.31 -2.58
C ILE A 370 -12.56 -8.90 -2.15
N GLU A 371 -11.68 -8.09 -1.58
CA GLU A 371 -11.99 -6.71 -1.21
C GLU A 371 -12.37 -5.86 -2.44
N ALA A 372 -11.61 -5.96 -3.54
CA ALA A 372 -11.93 -5.29 -4.78
C ALA A 372 -13.29 -5.71 -5.34
N TYR A 373 -13.62 -7.01 -5.32
CA TYR A 373 -14.93 -7.52 -5.69
C TYR A 373 -16.04 -6.88 -4.84
N CYS A 374 -15.86 -6.85 -3.51
CA CYS A 374 -16.80 -6.22 -2.58
C CYS A 374 -16.97 -4.72 -2.83
N HIS A 375 -15.90 -4.00 -3.22
CA HIS A 375 -16.01 -2.58 -3.58
C HIS A 375 -16.89 -2.37 -4.82
N PHE A 376 -16.78 -3.21 -5.85
CA PHE A 376 -17.64 -3.12 -7.04
C PHE A 376 -19.07 -3.55 -6.77
N LEU A 377 -19.27 -4.57 -5.92
CA LEU A 377 -20.61 -4.96 -5.46
C LEU A 377 -21.30 -3.80 -4.73
N ARG A 378 -20.60 -3.16 -3.78
CA ARG A 378 -21.14 -2.00 -3.04
C ARG A 378 -21.48 -0.84 -3.95
N LEU A 379 -20.64 -0.57 -4.96
CA LEU A 379 -20.92 0.46 -5.96
C LEU A 379 -22.18 0.10 -6.77
N LEU A 380 -22.30 -1.15 -7.23
CA LEU A 380 -23.46 -1.63 -7.99
C LEU A 380 -24.76 -1.55 -7.20
N MET A 381 -24.75 -2.00 -5.94
CA MET A 381 -25.88 -1.89 -5.02
C MET A 381 -26.29 -0.41 -4.85
N HIS A 382 -25.32 0.48 -4.65
CA HIS A 382 -25.62 1.90 -4.53
C HIS A 382 -26.23 2.49 -5.83
N PHE A 383 -25.77 2.06 -7.01
CA PHE A 383 -26.39 2.45 -8.27
C PHE A 383 -27.83 1.94 -8.41
N ILE A 384 -28.14 0.74 -7.90
CA ILE A 384 -29.51 0.20 -7.91
C ILE A 384 -30.41 1.03 -7.02
N ASP A 385 -29.97 1.38 -5.81
CA ASP A 385 -30.70 2.28 -4.91
C ASP A 385 -30.95 3.65 -5.55
N LEU A 386 -29.93 4.19 -6.24
CA LEU A 386 -30.01 5.50 -6.89
C LEU A 386 -30.86 5.50 -8.16
N PHE A 387 -30.94 4.37 -8.88
CA PHE A 387 -31.66 4.24 -10.14
C PHE A 387 -32.58 3.00 -10.12
N PRO A 388 -33.82 3.13 -9.61
CA PRO A 388 -34.77 2.01 -9.51
C PRO A 388 -35.10 1.32 -10.84
N ALA A 389 -34.86 1.99 -11.98
CA ALA A 389 -34.95 1.36 -13.31
C ALA A 389 -33.98 0.17 -13.50
N LEU A 390 -32.88 0.12 -12.74
CA LEU A 390 -31.95 -1.01 -12.73
C LEU A 390 -32.56 -2.22 -12.05
N ASP A 391 -33.15 -2.05 -10.87
CA ASP A 391 -33.85 -3.12 -10.15
C ASP A 391 -34.97 -3.72 -11.01
N TYR A 392 -35.81 -2.87 -11.60
CA TYR A 392 -36.86 -3.32 -12.52
C TYR A 392 -36.30 -4.14 -13.68
N ARG A 393 -35.19 -3.69 -14.29
CA ARG A 393 -34.55 -4.40 -15.40
C ARG A 393 -33.98 -5.74 -14.98
N ILE A 394 -33.33 -5.83 -13.83
CA ILE A 394 -32.78 -7.08 -13.27
C ILE A 394 -33.92 -8.08 -13.06
N ASN A 395 -34.98 -7.66 -12.37
CA ASN A 395 -36.15 -8.49 -12.11
C ASN A 395 -36.82 -8.98 -13.40
N GLN A 396 -36.94 -8.14 -14.42
CA GLN A 396 -37.43 -8.56 -15.74
C GLN A 396 -36.56 -9.62 -16.42
N ILE A 397 -35.23 -9.53 -16.31
CA ILE A 397 -34.31 -10.51 -16.89
C ILE A 397 -34.46 -11.85 -16.14
N VAL A 398 -34.50 -11.82 -14.81
CA VAL A 398 -34.68 -13.00 -13.96
C VAL A 398 -36.02 -13.68 -14.21
N GLU A 399 -37.11 -12.91 -14.29
CA GLU A 399 -38.45 -13.42 -14.57
C GLU A 399 -38.50 -14.09 -15.94
N LYS A 400 -37.97 -13.44 -16.99
CA LYS A 400 -37.92 -14.01 -18.34
C LYS A 400 -37.12 -15.31 -18.38
N PHE A 401 -35.98 -15.35 -17.69
CA PHE A 401 -35.15 -16.55 -17.65
C PHE A 401 -35.83 -17.73 -16.92
N THR A 402 -36.54 -17.45 -15.82
CA THR A 402 -37.19 -18.49 -15.01
C THR A 402 -38.47 -19.01 -15.65
N THR A 403 -39.31 -18.13 -16.18
CA THR A 403 -40.67 -18.45 -16.67
C THR A 403 -40.73 -18.91 -18.12
N ALA A 404 -39.78 -18.52 -18.97
CA ALA A 404 -39.89 -18.70 -20.41
C ALA A 404 -38.65 -19.40 -21.01
N LEU A 405 -38.85 -20.47 -21.78
CA LEU A 405 -37.75 -21.22 -22.42
C LEU A 405 -37.00 -20.36 -23.45
N ASP A 406 -37.70 -19.47 -24.12
CA ASP A 406 -37.14 -18.46 -25.03
C ASP A 406 -36.34 -17.38 -24.29
N GLY A 407 -36.55 -17.18 -22.99
CA GLY A 407 -35.71 -16.33 -22.13
C GLY A 407 -34.32 -16.91 -21.84
N ARG A 408 -34.10 -18.21 -22.08
CA ARG A 408 -32.85 -18.93 -21.75
C ARG A 408 -31.92 -19.06 -22.95
N ASN A 409 -31.55 -17.93 -23.54
CA ASN A 409 -30.65 -17.93 -24.70
C ASN A 409 -29.61 -16.82 -24.64
N LYS A 410 -28.55 -16.94 -25.45
CA LYS A 410 -27.40 -16.02 -25.45
C LYS A 410 -27.71 -14.58 -25.89
N LYS A 411 -28.89 -14.30 -26.44
CA LYS A 411 -29.36 -12.94 -26.72
C LYS A 411 -29.93 -12.26 -25.46
N VAL A 412 -30.53 -13.03 -24.56
CA VAL A 412 -31.16 -12.51 -23.33
C VAL A 412 -30.18 -12.59 -22.16
N VAL A 413 -29.48 -13.72 -22.03
CA VAL A 413 -28.42 -13.95 -21.03
C VAL A 413 -27.12 -14.35 -21.75
N PRO A 414 -26.31 -13.37 -22.15
CA PRO A 414 -25.07 -13.62 -22.90
C PRO A 414 -24.02 -14.37 -22.06
N ASP A 415 -23.88 -14.00 -20.79
CA ASP A 415 -22.91 -14.56 -19.85
C ASP A 415 -23.64 -15.01 -18.58
N ILE A 416 -23.43 -16.27 -18.19
CA ILE A 416 -24.13 -16.84 -17.03
C ILE A 416 -23.55 -16.32 -15.72
N GLY A 417 -22.26 -16.00 -15.67
CA GLY A 417 -21.62 -15.46 -14.46
C GLY A 417 -22.10 -14.04 -14.16
N GLU A 418 -22.26 -13.21 -15.19
CA GLU A 418 -22.89 -11.88 -15.05
C GLU A 418 -24.34 -11.98 -14.59
N PHE A 419 -25.07 -13.01 -15.05
CA PHE A 419 -26.44 -13.27 -14.63
C PHE A 419 -26.54 -13.78 -13.19
N LEU A 420 -25.63 -14.64 -12.74
CA LEU A 420 -25.59 -15.09 -11.35
C LEU A 420 -25.40 -13.92 -10.38
N ILE A 421 -24.60 -12.92 -10.75
CA ILE A 421 -24.46 -11.68 -9.97
C ILE A 421 -25.81 -10.95 -9.92
N GLN A 422 -26.52 -10.84 -11.04
CA GLN A 422 -27.83 -10.20 -11.10
C GLN A 422 -28.90 -10.90 -10.27
N ILE A 423 -28.84 -12.22 -10.09
CA ILE A 423 -29.73 -12.96 -9.19
C ILE A 423 -29.45 -12.67 -7.71
N ALA A 424 -28.19 -12.38 -7.38
CA ALA A 424 -27.74 -12.16 -6.01
C ALA A 424 -27.92 -10.71 -5.52
N LEU A 425 -28.27 -9.79 -6.43
CA LEU A 425 -28.63 -8.40 -6.16
C LEU A 425 -30.12 -8.32 -5.84
#